data_AF-A0A820D9U9-F1
#
_entry.id   AF-A0A820D9U9-F1
#
_cell.length_a   1.000
_cell.length_b   1.000
_cell.length_c   1.000
_cell.angle_alpha   90.00
_cell.angle_beta   90.00
_cell.angle_gamma   90.00
#
_symmetry.space_group_name_H-M   'P 1'
#
loop_
_entity.id
_entity.type
_entity.pdbx_description
1 polymer ?
#
loop_
_entity_poly.entity_id
_entity_poly.type
_entity_poly.pdbx_seq_one_letter_code
_entity_poly.pdbx_strand_id
1 'polypeptide(L)'
;EIAYFDDPNNNTGALCTRLATEASAVQGATGIRIGLMLKNFASLGVGIILAFMFSWQLTLLILGFIPFLVVGSFLERYLATGFASKDKKLFEDVGKVTVESIQNIRTVVQLTKEDYFYKKYCSFLEIPYRSSIKRAYVFGLSYALANSVLYFMLAALFRLGAYLLIKNTVSFKDILSCLGCILFGAQSVGHTVSTSPDYTKAVNAAEKIFEFLNRKPIMDNSSRDGDDIVSSYQQILILMDS
;
A
#
# COMPACT_ATOMS: atom_id res chain seq x y z
N GLU A 1 -13.39 22.44 22.96
CA GLU A 1 -12.52 22.11 24.12
C GLU A 1 -11.17 22.77 23.95
N ILE A 2 -10.75 23.60 24.90
CA ILE A 2 -9.42 24.24 24.88
C ILE A 2 -8.32 23.19 25.12
N ALA A 3 -8.60 22.19 25.97
CA ALA A 3 -7.68 21.08 26.29
C ALA A 3 -7.27 20.21 25.08
N TYR A 4 -8.05 20.16 24.00
CA TYR A 4 -7.69 19.42 22.77
C TYR A 4 -6.72 20.22 21.88
N PHE A 5 -6.76 21.55 21.94
CA PHE A 5 -5.87 22.44 21.19
C PHE A 5 -4.58 22.78 21.95
N ASP A 6 -4.51 22.47 23.24
CA ASP A 6 -3.30 22.58 24.07
C ASP A 6 -2.32 21.40 23.92
N ASP A 7 -2.72 20.30 23.27
CA ASP A 7 -1.80 19.20 22.93
C ASP A 7 -0.85 19.66 21.80
N PRO A 8 0.49 19.57 21.95
CA PRO A 8 1.45 19.99 20.93
C PRO A 8 1.28 19.29 19.58
N ASN A 9 0.58 18.15 19.52
CA ASN A 9 0.23 17.46 18.28
C ASN A 9 -1.02 18.02 17.56
N ASN A 10 -1.83 18.83 18.24
CA ASN A 10 -3.11 19.38 17.77
C ASN A 10 -3.11 20.91 17.67
N ASN A 11 -1.93 21.51 17.51
CA ASN A 11 -1.86 22.94 17.21
C ASN A 11 -2.70 23.25 15.94
N THR A 12 -3.42 24.36 15.95
CA THR A 12 -4.40 24.73 14.92
C THR A 12 -3.81 24.75 13.50
N GLY A 13 -2.54 25.15 13.36
CA GLY A 13 -1.80 25.07 12.09
C GLY A 13 -1.55 23.64 11.62
N ALA A 14 -1.14 22.74 12.52
CA ALA A 14 -0.90 21.33 12.22
C ALA A 14 -2.19 20.60 11.86
N LEU A 15 -3.30 20.91 12.53
CA LEU A 15 -4.63 20.39 12.19
C LEU A 15 -5.13 20.90 10.85
N CYS A 16 -4.96 22.18 10.53
CA CYS A 16 -5.36 22.73 9.23
C CYS A 16 -4.57 22.10 8.08
N THR A 17 -3.24 21.97 8.23
CA THR A 17 -2.41 21.26 7.25
C THR A 17 -2.81 19.79 7.15
N ARG A 18 -3.00 19.10 8.28
CA ARG A 18 -3.41 17.68 8.29
C ARG A 18 -4.77 17.49 7.61
N LEU A 19 -5.75 18.33 7.93
CA LEU A 19 -7.09 18.28 7.34
C LEU A 19 -7.05 18.61 5.84
N ALA A 20 -6.30 19.64 5.42
CA ALA A 20 -6.13 19.96 3.99
C ALA A 20 -5.45 18.82 3.22
N THR A 21 -4.44 18.18 3.82
CA THR A 21 -3.71 17.07 3.20
C THR A 21 -4.57 15.79 3.16
N GLU A 22 -5.28 15.48 4.25
CA GLU A 22 -6.16 14.31 4.35
C GLU A 22 -7.42 14.48 3.49
N ALA A 23 -8.03 15.68 3.43
CA ALA A 23 -9.14 15.99 2.54
C ALA A 23 -8.74 15.91 1.05
N SER A 24 -7.55 16.44 0.69
CA SER A 24 -7.02 16.31 -0.67
C SER A 24 -6.74 14.86 -1.04
N ALA A 25 -6.22 14.07 -0.09
CA ALA A 25 -5.99 12.64 -0.27
C ALA A 25 -7.31 11.88 -0.48
N VAL A 26 -8.37 12.23 0.25
CA VAL A 26 -9.70 11.63 0.07
C VAL A 26 -10.34 12.08 -1.24
N GLN A 27 -10.26 13.35 -1.63
CA GLN A 27 -10.79 13.83 -2.91
C GLN A 27 -10.13 13.14 -4.11
N GLY A 28 -8.80 13.02 -4.08
CA GLY A 28 -8.03 12.27 -5.08
C GLY A 28 -8.34 10.77 -5.06
N ALA A 29 -8.71 10.22 -3.90
CA ALA A 29 -9.10 8.83 -3.76
C ALA A 29 -10.49 8.53 -4.33
N THR A 30 -11.47 9.36 -4.04
CA THR A 30 -12.89 9.07 -4.34
C THR A 30 -13.21 9.27 -5.81
N GLY A 31 -12.76 10.36 -6.45
CA GLY A 31 -13.12 10.65 -7.85
C GLY A 31 -12.41 9.74 -8.87
N ILE A 32 -11.08 9.70 -8.83
CA ILE A 32 -10.28 9.04 -9.87
C ILE A 32 -10.24 7.52 -9.67
N ARG A 33 -10.14 7.02 -8.43
CA ARG A 33 -10.01 5.55 -8.21
C ARG A 33 -11.33 4.81 -8.26
N ILE A 34 -12.46 5.40 -7.87
CA ILE A 34 -13.76 4.74 -8.07
C ILE A 34 -14.03 4.58 -9.57
N GLY A 35 -13.73 5.62 -10.38
CA GLY A 35 -13.79 5.53 -11.83
C GLY A 35 -12.85 4.46 -12.40
N LEU A 36 -11.61 4.37 -11.88
CA LEU A 36 -10.64 3.35 -12.29
C LEU A 36 -11.10 1.93 -11.91
N MET A 37 -11.64 1.74 -10.71
CA MET A 37 -12.20 0.47 -10.24
C MET A 37 -13.35 0.02 -11.14
N LEU A 38 -14.32 0.90 -11.38
CA LEU A 38 -15.47 0.61 -12.25
C LEU A 38 -15.02 0.26 -13.68
N LYS A 39 -14.08 1.03 -14.24
CA LYS A 39 -13.46 0.74 -15.54
C LYS A 39 -12.81 -0.64 -15.56
N ASN A 40 -12.07 -1.00 -14.51
CA ASN A 40 -11.37 -2.27 -14.44
C ASN A 40 -12.35 -3.46 -14.31
N PHE A 41 -13.43 -3.31 -13.53
CA PHE A 41 -14.49 -4.34 -13.45
C PHE A 41 -15.23 -4.51 -14.78
N ALA A 42 -15.61 -3.41 -15.44
CA ALA A 42 -16.24 -3.45 -16.75
C ALA A 42 -15.32 -4.09 -17.80
N SER A 43 -14.03 -3.72 -17.81
CA SER A 43 -13.03 -4.28 -18.71
C SER A 43 -12.76 -5.77 -18.46
N LEU A 44 -12.78 -6.23 -17.19
CA LEU A 44 -12.65 -7.65 -16.86
C LEU A 44 -13.85 -8.45 -17.36
N GLY A 45 -15.06 -7.94 -17.13
CA GLY A 45 -16.29 -8.59 -17.60
C GLY A 45 -16.32 -8.72 -19.13
N VAL A 46 -16.07 -7.63 -19.84
CA VAL A 46 -16.01 -7.62 -21.31
C VAL A 46 -14.87 -8.52 -21.82
N GLY A 47 -13.70 -8.50 -21.16
CA GLY A 47 -12.54 -9.32 -21.52
C GLY A 47 -12.82 -10.83 -21.41
N ILE A 48 -13.49 -11.28 -20.36
CA ILE A 48 -13.86 -12.69 -20.17
C ILE A 48 -14.88 -13.11 -21.25
N ILE A 49 -15.89 -12.29 -21.51
CA ILE A 49 -16.92 -12.59 -22.51
C ILE A 49 -16.30 -12.67 -23.92
N LEU A 50 -15.45 -11.72 -24.28
CA LEU A 50 -14.76 -11.72 -25.57
C LEU A 50 -13.80 -12.90 -25.73
N ALA A 51 -13.07 -13.27 -24.66
CA ALA A 51 -12.16 -14.42 -24.69
C ALA A 51 -12.90 -15.73 -25.03
N PHE A 52 -14.02 -15.99 -24.35
CA PHE A 52 -14.85 -17.16 -24.63
C PHE A 52 -15.50 -17.13 -26.02
N MET A 53 -15.84 -15.94 -26.54
CA MET A 53 -16.44 -15.77 -27.86
C MET A 53 -15.47 -16.07 -29.03
N PHE A 54 -14.19 -15.71 -28.91
CA PHE A 54 -13.23 -15.91 -30.02
C PHE A 54 -12.70 -17.34 -30.10
N SER A 55 -12.19 -17.88 -29.00
CA SER A 55 -11.69 -19.25 -28.99
C SER A 55 -11.69 -19.81 -27.57
N TRP A 56 -12.59 -20.75 -27.32
CA TRP A 56 -12.68 -21.45 -26.04
C TRP A 56 -11.40 -22.24 -25.71
N GLN A 57 -10.68 -22.73 -26.74
CA GLN A 57 -9.46 -23.54 -26.58
C GLN A 57 -8.27 -22.72 -26.10
N LEU A 58 -8.04 -21.54 -26.71
CA LEU A 58 -6.96 -20.64 -26.30
C LEU A 58 -7.26 -19.99 -24.94
N THR A 59 -8.54 -19.71 -24.67
CA THR A 59 -8.98 -19.13 -23.39
C THR A 59 -8.78 -20.09 -22.23
N LEU A 60 -9.09 -21.39 -22.40
CA LEU A 60 -8.83 -22.41 -21.37
C LEU A 60 -7.34 -22.54 -21.04
N LEU A 61 -6.46 -22.45 -22.04
CA LEU A 61 -5.03 -22.45 -21.83
C LEU A 61 -4.61 -21.30 -20.92
N ILE A 62 -5.03 -20.07 -21.24
CA ILE A 62 -4.72 -18.87 -20.45
C ILE A 62 -5.28 -19.02 -19.04
N LEU A 63 -6.53 -19.49 -18.90
CA LEU A 63 -7.19 -19.70 -17.62
C LEU A 63 -6.42 -20.71 -16.73
N GLY A 64 -5.82 -21.74 -17.34
CA GLY A 64 -4.97 -22.70 -16.65
C GLY A 64 -3.66 -22.10 -16.12
N PHE A 65 -3.10 -21.09 -16.79
CA PHE A 65 -1.88 -20.40 -16.34
C PHE A 65 -2.14 -19.26 -15.35
N ILE A 66 -3.35 -18.69 -15.30
CA ILE A 66 -3.73 -17.64 -14.34
C ILE A 66 -3.40 -18.02 -12.87
N PRO A 67 -3.78 -19.20 -12.32
CA PRO A 67 -3.46 -19.53 -10.94
C PRO A 67 -1.95 -19.58 -10.68
N PHE A 68 -1.15 -20.06 -11.63
CA PHE A 68 0.31 -20.06 -11.50
C PHE A 68 0.89 -18.64 -11.45
N LEU A 69 0.36 -17.72 -12.28
CA LEU A 69 0.75 -16.31 -12.24
C LEU A 69 0.36 -15.65 -10.91
N VAL A 70 -0.85 -15.92 -10.40
CA VAL A 70 -1.33 -15.36 -9.15
C VAL A 70 -0.48 -15.85 -7.98
N VAL A 71 -0.19 -17.15 -7.91
CA VAL A 71 0.67 -17.72 -6.87
C VAL A 71 2.09 -17.16 -6.96
N GLY A 72 2.67 -17.07 -8.16
CA GLY A 72 4.00 -16.49 -8.35
C GLY A 72 4.08 -15.03 -7.91
N SER A 73 3.09 -14.22 -8.32
CA SER A 73 2.98 -12.80 -7.94
C SER A 73 2.76 -12.61 -6.44
N PHE A 74 1.95 -13.48 -5.81
CA PHE A 74 1.71 -13.44 -4.37
C PHE A 74 2.97 -13.77 -3.59
N LEU A 75 3.69 -14.82 -4.00
CA LEU A 75 4.94 -15.23 -3.36
C LEU A 75 6.01 -14.13 -3.46
N GLU A 76 6.17 -13.52 -4.63
CA GLU A 76 7.10 -12.40 -4.83
C GLU A 76 6.79 -11.24 -3.87
N ARG A 77 5.52 -10.85 -3.77
CA ARG A 77 5.07 -9.79 -2.85
C ARG A 77 5.27 -10.17 -1.37
N TYR A 78 4.99 -11.41 -1.02
CA TYR A 78 5.17 -11.91 0.35
C TYR A 78 6.65 -11.89 0.76
N LEU A 79 7.55 -12.32 -0.14
CA LEU A 79 8.99 -12.27 0.09
C LEU A 79 9.49 -10.82 0.18
N ALA A 80 9.07 -9.95 -0.74
CA ALA A 80 9.46 -8.54 -0.73
C ALA A 80 9.07 -7.83 0.57
N THR A 81 7.82 -8.01 1.02
CA THR A 81 7.31 -7.41 2.27
C THR A 81 7.97 -8.01 3.52
N GLY A 82 8.16 -9.32 3.55
CA GLY A 82 8.86 -10.01 4.64
C GLY A 82 10.32 -9.57 4.77
N PHE A 83 11.03 -9.34 3.66
CA PHE A 83 12.39 -8.83 3.67
C PHE A 83 12.44 -7.36 4.09
N ALA A 84 11.54 -6.53 3.58
CA ALA A 84 11.46 -5.11 3.97
C ALA A 84 11.22 -4.95 5.48
N SER A 85 10.37 -5.77 6.10
CA SER A 85 10.12 -5.73 7.54
C SER A 85 11.35 -6.12 8.37
N LYS A 86 12.08 -7.16 7.95
CA LYS A 86 13.31 -7.59 8.61
C LYS A 86 14.43 -6.56 8.49
N ASP A 87 14.59 -5.98 7.30
CA ASP A 87 15.55 -4.89 7.08
C ASP A 87 15.23 -3.69 7.96
N LYS A 88 13.96 -3.29 8.01
CA LYS A 88 13.54 -2.15 8.84
C LYS A 88 13.93 -2.33 10.31
N LYS A 89 13.70 -3.52 10.90
CA LYS A 89 14.11 -3.81 12.29
C LYS A 89 15.63 -3.77 12.48
N LEU A 90 16.39 -4.39 11.58
CA LEU A 90 17.85 -4.38 11.66
C LEU A 90 18.42 -2.96 11.55
N PHE A 91 17.88 -2.14 10.64
CA PHE A 91 18.30 -0.74 10.51
C PHE A 91 17.84 0.14 11.67
N GLU A 92 16.71 -0.18 12.31
CA GLU A 92 16.24 0.52 13.51
C GLU A 92 17.18 0.28 14.70
N ASP A 93 17.60 -0.97 14.92
CA ASP A 93 18.58 -1.32 15.98
C ASP A 93 19.94 -0.64 15.75
N VAL A 94 20.44 -0.69 14.50
CA VAL A 94 21.68 0.01 14.11
C VAL A 94 21.53 1.52 14.30
N GLY A 95 20.41 2.08 13.85
CA GLY A 95 20.11 3.50 13.95
C GLY A 95 20.06 3.97 15.40
N LYS A 96 19.47 3.18 16.30
CA LYS A 96 19.39 3.48 17.74
C LYS A 96 20.78 3.61 18.36
N VAL A 97 21.66 2.63 18.12
CA VAL A 97 23.04 2.64 18.65
C VAL A 97 23.84 3.83 18.11
N THR A 98 23.68 4.13 16.81
CA THR A 98 24.36 5.27 16.19
C THR A 98 23.87 6.60 16.75
N VAL A 99 22.55 6.77 16.91
CA VAL A 99 21.95 7.98 17.48
C VAL A 99 22.42 8.18 18.92
N GLU A 100 22.44 7.14 19.75
CA GLU A 100 22.92 7.20 21.14
C GLU A 100 24.39 7.62 21.21
N SER A 101 25.22 7.11 20.30
CA SER A 101 26.65 7.44 20.22
C SER A 101 26.88 8.90 19.76
N ILE A 102 26.09 9.38 18.80
CA ILE A 102 26.17 10.77 18.30
C ILE A 102 25.66 11.76 19.36
N GLN A 103 24.58 11.44 20.05
CA GLN A 103 24.04 12.28 21.12
C GLN A 103 25.06 12.50 22.25
N ASN A 104 25.87 11.48 22.54
CA ASN A 104 26.90 11.52 23.58
C ASN A 104 28.32 11.74 23.02
N ILE A 105 28.45 12.36 21.84
CA ILE A 105 29.74 12.49 21.15
C ILE A 105 30.82 13.18 22.00
N ARG A 106 30.46 14.18 22.82
CA ARG A 106 31.42 14.84 23.73
C ARG A 106 32.02 13.84 24.73
N THR A 107 31.23 12.92 25.26
CA THR A 107 31.69 11.88 26.18
C THR A 107 32.55 10.84 25.48
N VAL A 108 32.21 10.47 24.23
CA VAL A 108 32.99 9.50 23.44
C VAL A 108 34.37 10.05 23.10
N VAL A 109 34.45 11.33 22.71
CA VAL A 109 35.71 12.03 22.43
C VAL A 109 36.53 12.21 23.71
N GLN A 110 35.90 12.57 24.83
CA GLN A 110 36.56 12.69 26.13
C GLN A 110 37.15 11.37 26.63
N LEU A 111 36.52 10.23 26.31
CA LEU A 111 37.03 8.90 26.63
C LEU A 111 38.03 8.38 25.58
N THR A 112 38.24 9.10 24.46
CA THR A 112 39.10 8.70 23.34
C THR A 112 38.75 7.28 22.83
N LYS A 113 37.45 6.97 22.75
CA LYS A 113 36.92 5.64 22.37
C LYS A 113 36.25 5.61 20.99
N GLU A 114 36.57 6.54 20.10
CA GLU A 114 35.94 6.64 18.77
C GLU A 114 36.12 5.34 17.96
N ASP A 115 37.32 4.75 17.97
CA ASP A 115 37.61 3.49 17.27
C ASP A 115 36.79 2.30 17.80
N TYR A 116 36.48 2.29 19.10
CA TYR A 116 35.64 1.26 19.71
C TYR A 116 34.20 1.33 19.18
N PHE A 117 33.61 2.54 19.15
CA PHE A 117 32.26 2.74 18.62
C PHE A 117 32.19 2.51 17.10
N TYR A 118 33.24 2.88 16.36
CA TYR A 118 33.36 2.59 14.93
C TYR A 118 33.35 1.08 14.66
N LYS A 119 34.19 0.30 15.35
CA LYS A 119 34.22 -1.17 15.22
C LYS A 119 32.90 -1.80 15.62
N LYS A 120 32.25 -1.29 16.67
CA LYS A 120 30.93 -1.75 17.11
C LYS A 120 29.88 -1.49 16.03
N TYR A 121 29.88 -0.33 15.39
CA TYR A 121 29.01 -0.03 14.24
C TYR A 121 29.27 -0.97 13.06
N CYS A 122 30.53 -1.20 12.68
CA CYS A 122 30.88 -2.16 11.62
C CYS A 122 30.37 -3.58 11.94
N SER A 123 30.50 -4.04 13.19
CA SER A 123 29.99 -5.35 13.61
C SER A 123 28.47 -5.46 13.50
N PHE A 124 27.74 -4.37 13.80
CA PHE A 124 26.28 -4.33 13.63
C PHE A 124 25.85 -4.30 12.16
N LEU A 125 26.67 -3.77 11.25
CA LEU A 125 26.39 -3.79 9.80
C LEU A 125 26.74 -5.11 9.12
N GLU A 126 27.61 -5.94 9.70
CA GLU A 126 28.03 -7.20 9.06
C GLU A 126 26.87 -8.20 8.97
N ILE A 127 26.01 -8.24 10.00
CA ILE A 127 24.82 -9.11 10.05
C ILE A 127 23.81 -8.78 8.93
N PRO A 128 23.32 -7.52 8.77
CA PRO A 128 22.43 -7.16 7.67
C PRO A 128 23.11 -7.32 6.32
N TYR A 129 24.42 -7.08 6.20
CA TYR A 129 25.15 -7.30 4.95
C TYR A 129 25.11 -8.77 4.51
N ARG A 130 25.49 -9.71 5.38
CA ARG A 130 25.44 -11.15 5.09
C ARG A 130 24.01 -11.65 4.85
N SER A 131 23.04 -11.13 5.61
CA SER A 131 21.63 -11.46 5.39
C SER A 131 21.13 -10.94 4.05
N SER A 132 21.55 -9.75 3.62
CA SER A 132 21.15 -9.15 2.35
C SER A 132 21.61 -9.98 1.16
N ILE A 133 22.86 -10.47 1.18
CA ILE A 133 23.39 -11.36 0.14
C ILE A 133 22.54 -12.63 0.01
N LYS A 134 22.28 -13.33 1.12
CA LYS A 134 21.45 -14.56 1.08
C LYS A 134 20.05 -14.30 0.57
N ARG A 135 19.44 -13.18 0.98
CA ARG A 135 18.11 -12.78 0.51
C ARG A 135 18.10 -12.40 -0.96
N ALA A 136 19.15 -11.74 -1.47
CA ALA A 136 19.25 -11.37 -2.88
C ALA A 136 19.16 -12.61 -3.78
N TYR A 137 19.82 -13.71 -3.42
CA TYR A 137 19.70 -14.97 -4.14
C TYR A 137 18.29 -15.57 -4.08
N VAL A 138 17.68 -15.61 -2.89
CA VAL A 138 16.32 -16.17 -2.72
C VAL A 138 15.28 -15.33 -3.47
N PHE A 139 15.36 -14.00 -3.35
CA PHE A 139 14.50 -13.07 -4.07
C PHE A 139 14.70 -13.18 -5.57
N GLY A 140 15.95 -13.17 -6.03
CA GLY A 140 16.28 -13.29 -7.46
C GLY A 140 15.78 -14.59 -8.07
N LEU A 141 15.93 -15.72 -7.38
CA LEU A 141 15.40 -17.01 -7.84
C LEU A 141 13.87 -17.01 -7.90
N SER A 142 13.20 -16.49 -6.87
CA SER A 142 11.74 -16.39 -6.85
C SER A 142 11.21 -15.46 -7.95
N TYR A 143 11.88 -14.33 -8.17
CA TYR A 143 11.53 -13.36 -9.21
C TYR A 143 11.70 -13.96 -10.61
N ALA A 144 12.81 -14.68 -10.84
CA ALA A 144 13.06 -15.37 -12.10
C ALA A 144 12.00 -16.46 -12.36
N LEU A 145 11.66 -17.25 -11.33
CA LEU A 145 10.61 -18.26 -11.42
C LEU A 145 9.25 -17.64 -11.75
N ALA A 146 8.85 -16.57 -11.05
CA ALA A 146 7.59 -15.87 -11.32
C ALA A 146 7.52 -15.33 -12.76
N ASN A 147 8.58 -14.68 -13.25
CA ASN A 147 8.62 -14.16 -14.62
C ASN A 147 8.67 -15.26 -15.69
N SER A 148 9.30 -16.41 -15.40
CA SER A 148 9.40 -17.53 -16.34
C SER A 148 8.03 -18.08 -16.77
N VAL A 149 7.06 -18.11 -15.85
CA VAL A 149 5.69 -18.59 -16.10
C VAL A 149 5.02 -17.81 -17.23
N LEU A 150 5.25 -16.50 -17.31
CA LEU A 150 4.70 -15.64 -18.37
C LEU A 150 5.28 -16.03 -19.74
N TYR A 151 6.60 -16.27 -19.81
CA TYR A 151 7.23 -16.71 -21.05
C TYR A 151 6.77 -18.11 -21.47
N PHE A 152 6.58 -19.03 -20.53
CA PHE A 152 6.02 -20.35 -20.82
C PHE A 152 4.58 -20.27 -21.32
N MET A 153 3.76 -19.39 -20.75
CA MET A 153 2.41 -19.15 -21.25
C MET A 153 2.44 -18.62 -22.69
N LEU A 154 3.30 -17.66 -22.99
CA LEU A 154 3.43 -17.08 -24.33
C LEU A 154 3.90 -18.15 -25.35
N ALA A 155 4.88 -18.96 -24.97
CA ALA A 155 5.35 -20.07 -25.80
C ALA A 155 4.24 -21.12 -26.04
N ALA A 156 3.48 -21.47 -25.01
CA ALA A 156 2.35 -22.39 -25.11
C ALA A 156 1.24 -21.83 -26.00
N LEU A 157 0.94 -20.53 -25.88
CA LEU A 157 -0.03 -19.83 -26.73
C LEU A 157 0.36 -19.89 -28.20
N PHE A 158 1.62 -19.60 -28.54
CA PHE A 158 2.08 -19.67 -29.92
C PHE A 158 2.12 -21.11 -30.45
N ARG A 159 2.56 -22.07 -29.63
CA ARG A 159 2.63 -23.49 -30.04
C ARG A 159 1.24 -24.05 -30.32
N LEU A 160 0.30 -23.81 -29.41
CA LEU A 160 -1.07 -24.27 -29.54
C LEU A 160 -1.82 -23.47 -30.62
N GLY A 161 -1.63 -22.15 -30.67
CA GLY A 161 -2.16 -21.29 -31.71
C GLY A 161 -1.73 -21.72 -33.11
N ALA A 162 -0.46 -22.02 -33.32
CA ALA A 162 0.04 -22.53 -34.60
C ALA A 162 -0.59 -23.89 -34.96
N TYR A 163 -0.76 -24.79 -33.99
CA TYR A 163 -1.42 -26.08 -34.22
C TYR A 163 -2.90 -25.92 -34.61
N LEU A 164 -3.63 -25.02 -33.96
CA LEU A 164 -5.04 -24.74 -34.26
C LEU A 164 -5.22 -24.00 -35.60
N LEU A 165 -4.23 -23.20 -36.01
CA LEU A 165 -4.20 -22.54 -37.30
C LEU A 165 -4.05 -23.56 -38.44
N ILE A 166 -3.13 -24.53 -38.30
CA ILE A 166 -2.94 -25.61 -39.30
C ILE A 166 -4.20 -26.46 -39.43
N LYS A 167 -4.94 -26.66 -38.34
CA LYS A 167 -6.21 -27.39 -38.33
C LYS A 167 -7.41 -26.59 -38.88
N ASN A 168 -7.22 -25.33 -39.30
CA ASN A 168 -8.28 -24.41 -39.73
C ASN A 168 -9.43 -24.26 -38.72
N THR A 169 -9.19 -24.55 -37.44
CA THR A 169 -10.18 -24.42 -36.36
C THR A 169 -10.26 -23.00 -35.80
N VAL A 170 -9.18 -22.22 -35.97
CA VAL A 170 -9.05 -20.86 -35.41
C VAL A 170 -8.34 -19.98 -36.44
N SER A 171 -8.78 -18.73 -36.58
CA SER A 171 -8.16 -17.77 -37.50
C SER A 171 -6.94 -17.12 -36.86
N PHE A 172 -6.01 -16.62 -37.69
CA PHE A 172 -4.86 -15.85 -37.22
C PHE A 172 -5.29 -14.62 -36.39
N LYS A 173 -6.44 -14.02 -36.72
CA LYS A 173 -7.03 -12.90 -35.98
C LYS A 173 -7.33 -13.26 -34.52
N ASP A 174 -7.78 -14.47 -34.24
CA ASP A 174 -8.17 -14.90 -32.89
C ASP A 174 -6.94 -15.11 -32.01
N ILE A 175 -5.84 -15.60 -32.60
CA ILE A 175 -4.53 -15.74 -31.93
C ILE A 175 -3.98 -14.35 -31.57
N LEU A 176 -4.02 -13.40 -32.50
CA LEU A 176 -3.61 -12.02 -32.24
C LEU A 176 -4.48 -11.35 -31.18
N SER A 177 -5.78 -11.63 -31.17
CA SER A 177 -6.70 -11.09 -30.16
C SER A 177 -6.38 -11.65 -28.76
N CYS A 178 -6.09 -12.96 -28.65
CA CYS A 178 -5.65 -13.57 -27.39
C CYS A 178 -4.31 -12.99 -26.91
N LEU A 179 -3.36 -12.78 -27.82
CA LEU A 179 -2.09 -12.11 -27.51
C LEU A 179 -2.34 -10.69 -26.98
N GLY A 180 -3.22 -9.94 -27.63
CA GLY A 180 -3.66 -8.61 -27.18
C GLY A 180 -4.24 -8.64 -25.76
N CYS A 181 -5.11 -9.61 -25.45
CA CYS A 181 -5.67 -9.77 -24.10
C CYS A 181 -4.60 -9.99 -23.04
N ILE A 182 -3.56 -10.79 -23.33
CA ILE A 182 -2.44 -11.01 -22.39
C ILE A 182 -1.64 -9.72 -22.17
N LEU A 183 -1.35 -8.98 -23.24
CA LEU A 183 -0.63 -7.70 -23.15
C LEU A 183 -1.43 -6.65 -22.35
N PHE A 184 -2.73 -6.50 -22.61
CA PHE A 184 -3.61 -5.63 -21.83
C PHE A 184 -3.75 -6.10 -20.38
N GLY A 185 -3.78 -7.42 -20.14
CA GLY A 185 -3.77 -8.00 -18.80
C GLY A 185 -2.50 -7.63 -18.02
N ALA A 186 -1.33 -7.76 -18.65
CA ALA A 186 -0.05 -7.39 -18.06
C ALA A 186 0.01 -5.89 -17.73
N GLN A 187 -0.46 -5.02 -18.64
CA GLN A 187 -0.56 -3.58 -18.37
C GLN A 187 -1.51 -3.25 -17.21
N SER A 188 -2.64 -3.96 -17.09
CA SER A 188 -3.59 -3.77 -15.99
C SER A 188 -3.00 -4.14 -14.63
N VAL A 189 -2.21 -5.20 -14.56
CA VAL A 189 -1.45 -5.56 -13.37
C VAL A 189 -0.43 -4.47 -13.03
N GLY A 190 0.29 -3.95 -14.03
CA GLY A 190 1.24 -2.83 -13.85
C GLY A 190 0.59 -1.57 -13.27
N HIS A 191 -0.58 -1.17 -13.79
CA HIS A 191 -1.35 -0.06 -13.25
C HIS A 191 -1.84 -0.28 -11.82
N THR A 192 -2.23 -1.52 -11.48
CA THR A 192 -2.69 -1.86 -10.13
C THR A 192 -1.55 -1.83 -9.12
N VAL A 193 -0.35 -2.24 -9.53
CA VAL A 193 0.86 -2.17 -8.68
C VAL A 193 1.24 -0.71 -8.39
N SER A 194 1.16 0.19 -9.38
CA SER A 194 1.48 1.61 -9.18
C SER A 194 0.45 2.36 -8.32
N THR A 195 -0.82 1.94 -8.33
CA THR A 195 -1.90 2.55 -7.51
C THR A 195 -2.10 1.91 -6.13
N SER A 196 -1.43 0.79 -5.82
CA SER A 196 -1.57 0.09 -4.53
C SER A 196 -1.18 0.91 -3.28
N PRO A 197 0.02 1.52 -3.18
CA PRO A 197 0.38 2.30 -1.98
C PRO A 197 -0.52 3.51 -1.76
N ASP A 198 -1.01 4.02 -2.88
CA ASP A 198 -1.88 5.16 -3.03
C ASP A 198 -3.29 4.86 -2.48
N TYR A 199 -3.81 3.66 -2.77
CA TYR A 199 -5.05 3.13 -2.22
C TYR A 199 -4.96 2.91 -0.70
N THR A 200 -3.89 2.25 -0.22
CA THR A 200 -3.68 2.03 1.23
C THR A 200 -3.59 3.35 2.00
N LYS A 201 -2.88 4.36 1.45
CA LYS A 201 -2.82 5.70 2.06
C LYS A 201 -4.19 6.37 2.14
N ALA A 202 -5.03 6.22 1.11
CA ALA A 202 -6.37 6.79 1.09
C ALA A 202 -7.31 6.15 2.12
N VAL A 203 -7.26 4.82 2.26
CA VAL A 203 -8.05 4.11 3.29
C VAL A 203 -7.62 4.56 4.70
N ASN A 204 -6.31 4.64 4.95
CA ASN A 204 -5.79 5.10 6.24
C ASN A 204 -6.12 6.59 6.53
N ALA A 205 -6.15 7.44 5.49
CA ALA A 205 -6.57 8.84 5.64
C ALA A 205 -8.07 8.96 5.92
N ALA A 206 -8.89 8.15 5.25
CA ALA A 206 -10.32 8.08 5.51
C ALA A 206 -10.60 7.57 6.94
N GLU A 207 -9.88 6.55 7.41
CA GLU A 207 -9.98 6.05 8.78
C GLU A 207 -9.69 7.15 9.81
N LYS A 208 -8.62 7.94 9.63
CA LYS A 208 -8.30 9.08 10.49
C LYS A 208 -9.34 10.18 10.47
N ILE A 209 -9.91 10.48 9.30
CA ILE A 209 -11.01 11.45 9.17
C ILE A 209 -12.26 10.94 9.89
N PHE A 210 -12.60 9.65 9.73
CA PHE A 210 -13.74 9.04 10.42
C PHE A 210 -13.51 8.95 11.94
N GLU A 211 -12.29 8.67 12.39
CA GLU A 211 -11.90 8.69 13.81
C GLU A 211 -12.02 10.11 14.39
N PHE A 212 -11.57 11.13 13.64
CA PHE A 212 -11.74 12.53 14.03
C PHE A 212 -13.23 12.95 14.06
N LEU A 213 -14.02 12.56 13.06
CA LEU A 213 -15.45 12.88 12.98
C LEU A 213 -16.29 12.17 14.06
N ASN A 214 -15.96 10.92 14.38
CA ASN A 214 -16.68 10.11 15.38
C ASN A 214 -16.15 10.33 16.81
N ARG A 215 -15.10 11.13 17.00
CA ARG A 215 -14.63 11.52 18.34
C ARG A 215 -15.72 12.33 19.04
N LYS A 216 -16.33 11.75 20.08
CA LYS A 216 -17.20 12.50 20.99
C LYS A 216 -16.36 13.43 21.86
N PRO A 217 -16.58 14.76 21.85
CA PRO A 217 -15.94 15.65 22.80
C PRO A 217 -16.45 15.39 24.23
N ILE A 218 -15.59 15.62 25.23
CA ILE A 218 -15.86 15.60 26.68
C ILE A 218 -16.77 16.79 27.07
N MET A 219 -16.69 17.91 26.37
CA MET A 219 -17.65 19.02 26.42
C MET A 219 -18.20 19.31 25.03
N ASP A 220 -19.45 18.92 24.80
CA ASP A 220 -20.22 19.24 23.60
C ASP A 220 -20.72 20.70 23.67
N ASN A 221 -20.30 21.53 22.72
CA ASN A 221 -20.77 22.92 22.56
C ASN A 221 -21.58 23.09 21.26
N SER A 222 -21.92 21.98 20.60
CA SER A 222 -22.57 21.94 19.28
C SER A 222 -23.94 21.28 19.30
N SER A 223 -24.32 20.62 20.40
CA SER A 223 -25.70 20.28 20.67
C SER A 223 -26.50 21.56 20.81
N ARG A 224 -27.52 21.68 19.95
CA ARG A 224 -28.65 22.60 20.13
C ARG A 224 -29.62 22.01 21.17
N ASP A 225 -29.09 21.46 22.26
CA ASP A 225 -29.83 21.24 23.51
C ASP A 225 -29.40 22.37 24.43
N GLY A 226 -29.93 23.54 24.08
CA GLY A 226 -29.76 24.80 24.79
C GLY A 226 -30.88 25.02 25.81
N ASP A 227 -31.28 23.98 26.52
CA ASP A 227 -32.11 24.07 27.73
C ASP A 227 -31.24 23.46 28.84
N ASP A 228 -30.41 24.21 29.57
CA ASP A 228 -30.83 24.80 30.84
C ASP A 228 -29.79 25.77 31.44
N ILE A 229 -28.88 26.33 30.63
CA ILE A 229 -27.88 27.28 31.16
C ILE A 229 -28.44 28.68 31.40
N VAL A 230 -29.63 29.02 30.89
CA VAL A 230 -30.32 30.29 31.22
C VAL A 230 -31.11 30.18 32.54
N SER A 231 -31.58 28.98 32.89
CA SER A 231 -32.34 28.74 34.13
C SER A 231 -31.48 28.90 35.39
N SER A 232 -30.20 28.51 35.32
CA SER A 232 -29.27 28.63 36.46
C SER A 232 -28.95 30.09 36.84
N TYR A 233 -28.94 31.04 35.90
CA TYR A 233 -28.71 32.45 36.25
C TYR A 233 -29.96 33.11 36.83
N GLN A 234 -31.14 32.70 36.38
CA GLN A 234 -32.40 33.25 36.89
C GLN A 234 -32.70 32.76 38.31
N GLN A 235 -32.25 31.56 38.67
CA GLN A 235 -32.36 31.02 40.03
C GLN A 235 -31.34 31.63 41.02
N ILE A 236 -30.18 32.10 40.53
CA ILE A 236 -29.20 32.83 41.35
C ILE A 236 -29.65 34.29 41.59
N LEU A 237 -30.27 34.95 40.61
CA LEU A 237 -30.81 36.31 40.79
C LEU A 237 -31.99 36.38 41.77
N ILE A 238 -32.84 35.35 41.82
CA ILE A 238 -33.96 35.29 42.78
C ILE A 238 -33.49 35.03 44.22
N LEU A 239 -32.35 34.34 44.42
CA LEU A 239 -31.75 34.13 45.74
C LEU A 239 -30.94 35.35 46.25
N MET A 240 -30.68 36.33 45.38
CA MET A 240 -29.96 37.55 45.74
C MET A 240 -30.90 38.72 46.07
N ASP A 241 -32.22 38.56 45.81
CA ASP A 241 -33.27 39.56 46.03
C ASP A 241 -34.33 39.11 47.08
N SER A 242 -34.00 38.08 47.90
CA SER A 242 -34.76 37.67 49.10
C SER A 242 -33.89 37.72 50.34
#